data_AF-F3FNF2-F1
#
_entry.id   AF-F3FNF2-F1
#
_cell.length_a   1.000
_cell.length_b   1.000
_cell.length_c   1.000
_cell.angle_alpha   90.00
_cell.angle_beta   90.00
_cell.angle_gamma   90.00
#
_symmetry.space_group_name_H-M   'P 1'
#
loop_
_entity.id
_entity.type
_entity.pdbx_description
1 polymer ?
#
loop_
_entity_poly.entity_id
_entity_poly.type
_entity_poly.pdbx_seq_one_letter_code
_entity_poly.pdbx_strand_id
1 'polypeptide(L)'
;MSTAVMDKGTAQPGDSLVSDVSLPALVIHNHALQHNIRWMQQFVSDSGAELAPHGKTSMVPALFRRQLDAGAWGMTLATAVPTPAAY
;
A
#
# COMPACT_ATOMS: atom_id res chain seq x y z
N MET A 1 23.67 17.98 -9.38
CA MET A 1 23.16 17.25 -8.20
C MET A 1 21.92 17.99 -7.72
N SER A 2 20.73 17.42 -7.96
CA SER A 2 19.47 18.09 -7.63
C SER A 2 19.16 17.86 -6.15
N THR A 3 19.24 18.90 -5.34
CA THR A 3 18.68 18.92 -3.99
C THR A 3 17.17 18.85 -4.12
N ALA A 4 16.63 17.62 -4.10
CA ALA A 4 15.19 17.43 -3.96
C ALA A 4 14.77 18.14 -2.66
N VAL A 5 13.84 19.08 -2.78
CA VAL A 5 13.15 19.70 -1.66
C VAL A 5 12.58 18.55 -0.82
N MET A 6 13.18 18.28 0.34
CA MET A 6 12.64 17.33 1.30
C MET A 6 11.34 17.92 1.81
N ASP A 7 10.22 17.38 1.32
CA ASP A 7 8.90 17.79 1.76
C ASP A 7 8.75 17.45 3.25
N LYS A 8 8.30 18.43 4.02
CA LYS A 8 8.32 18.40 5.48
C LYS A 8 7.51 17.19 5.97
N GLY A 9 8.16 16.25 6.68
CA GLY A 9 7.51 15.06 7.25
C GLY A 9 7.74 13.75 6.49
N THR A 10 8.61 13.72 5.48
CA THR A 10 8.99 12.49 4.78
C THR A 10 10.09 11.72 5.52
N ALA A 11 9.79 10.48 5.93
CA ALA A 11 10.78 9.59 6.55
C ALA A 11 11.74 9.01 5.50
N GLN A 12 13.02 8.91 5.83
CA GLN A 12 14.07 8.31 5.02
C GLN A 12 14.43 6.90 5.52
N PRO A 13 14.94 6.02 4.64
CA PRO A 13 15.50 4.74 5.06
C PRO A 13 16.62 4.96 6.09
N GLY A 14 16.45 4.41 7.29
CA GLY A 14 17.39 4.57 8.41
C GLY A 14 16.90 5.49 9.52
N ASP A 15 15.85 6.29 9.29
CA ASP A 15 15.24 7.13 10.30
C ASP A 15 14.68 6.31 11.46
N SER A 16 14.92 6.77 12.68
CA SER A 16 14.22 6.30 13.87
C SER A 16 12.81 6.91 13.91
N LEU A 17 11.79 6.04 13.92
CA LEU A 17 10.38 6.43 13.94
C LEU A 17 9.97 7.28 15.15
N VAL A 18 10.76 7.25 16.23
CA VAL A 18 10.45 7.94 17.50
C VAL A 18 11.25 9.22 17.70
N SER A 19 12.27 9.49 16.87
CA SER A 19 13.13 10.67 17.00
C SER A 19 13.25 11.49 15.72
N ASP A 20 13.20 10.83 14.55
CA ASP A 20 13.56 11.45 13.28
C ASP A 20 12.33 11.73 12.40
N VAL A 21 11.19 11.09 12.72
CA VAL A 21 9.91 11.30 12.04
C VAL A 21 9.03 12.25 12.86
N SER A 22 8.43 13.24 12.19
CA SER A 22 7.47 14.15 12.84
C SER A 22 6.20 13.40 13.27
N LEU A 23 5.82 13.55 14.54
CA LEU A 23 4.67 12.88 15.13
C LEU A 23 3.43 13.80 15.19
N PRO A 24 2.21 13.26 15.10
CA PRO A 24 1.87 11.84 14.99
C PRO A 24 2.11 11.28 13.59
N ALA A 25 2.61 10.04 13.51
CA ALA A 25 2.89 9.34 12.27
C ALA A 25 2.10 8.02 12.19
N LEU A 26 1.53 7.73 11.01
CA LEU A 26 0.96 6.42 10.69
C LEU A 26 2.07 5.52 10.14
N VAL A 27 2.28 4.38 10.77
CA VAL A 27 3.33 3.42 10.38
C VAL A 27 2.70 2.11 9.92
N ILE A 28 3.25 1.53 8.85
CA ILE A 28 2.87 0.20 8.35
C ILE A 28 4.10 -0.70 8.41
N HIS A 29 3.97 -1.83 9.10
CA HIS A 29 5.03 -2.85 9.13
C HIS A 29 5.12 -3.58 7.80
N ASN A 30 6.22 -3.38 7.07
CA ASN A 30 6.38 -3.94 5.72
C ASN A 30 6.30 -5.47 5.72
N HIS A 31 6.90 -6.18 6.68
CA HIS A 31 6.85 -7.65 6.72
C HIS A 31 5.42 -8.18 6.89
N ALA A 32 4.66 -7.62 7.83
CA ALA A 32 3.27 -8.00 8.07
C ALA A 32 2.37 -7.67 6.87
N LEU A 33 2.55 -6.50 6.25
CA LEU A 33 1.83 -6.13 5.03
C LEU A 33 2.08 -7.13 3.91
N GLN A 34 3.35 -7.46 3.65
CA GLN A 34 3.73 -8.39 2.59
C GLN A 34 3.23 -9.81 2.87
N HIS A 35 3.25 -10.24 4.12
CA HIS A 35 2.64 -11.51 4.54
C HIS A 35 1.13 -11.53 4.25
N ASN A 36 0.40 -10.51 4.68
CA ASN A 36 -1.06 -10.44 4.52
C ASN A 36 -1.49 -10.43 3.04
N ILE A 37 -0.77 -9.68 2.19
CA ILE A 37 -1.02 -9.65 0.75
C ILE A 37 -0.87 -11.06 0.16
N ARG A 38 0.27 -11.72 0.41
CA ARG A 38 0.50 -13.09 -0.11
C ARG A 38 -0.48 -14.10 0.43
N TRP A 39 -0.80 -14.02 1.72
CA TRP A 39 -1.72 -14.95 2.37
C TRP A 39 -3.12 -14.86 1.75
N MET A 40 -3.66 -13.65 1.58
CA MET A 40 -5.00 -13.47 1.01
C MET A 40 -5.04 -13.90 -0.46
N GLN A 41 -3.99 -13.56 -1.23
CA GLN A 41 -3.89 -13.99 -2.61
C GLN A 41 -3.89 -15.53 -2.71
N GLN A 42 -3.05 -16.20 -1.93
CA GLN A 42 -2.97 -17.67 -1.94
C GLN A 42 -4.31 -18.30 -1.53
N PHE A 43 -4.92 -17.80 -0.46
CA PHE A 43 -6.21 -18.29 0.02
C PHE A 43 -7.29 -18.24 -1.07
N VAL A 44 -7.38 -17.13 -1.81
CA VAL A 44 -8.36 -16.99 -2.89
C VAL A 44 -7.99 -17.87 -4.09
N SER A 45 -6.71 -17.92 -4.48
CA SER A 45 -6.23 -18.79 -5.55
C SER A 45 -6.51 -20.27 -5.27
N ASP A 46 -6.31 -20.74 -4.04
CA ASP A 46 -6.59 -22.12 -3.63
C ASP A 46 -8.09 -22.47 -3.70
N SER A 47 -8.96 -21.45 -3.57
CA SER A 47 -10.41 -21.62 -3.71
C SER A 47 -10.90 -21.63 -5.16
N GLY A 48 -10.02 -21.32 -6.13
CA GLY A 48 -10.37 -21.18 -7.55
C GLY A 48 -11.12 -19.89 -7.91
N ALA A 49 -11.21 -18.94 -6.98
CA ALA A 49 -11.82 -17.63 -7.21
C ALA A 49 -10.76 -16.59 -7.64
N GLU A 50 -11.21 -15.42 -8.10
CA GLU A 50 -10.35 -14.30 -8.45
C GLU A 50 -10.45 -13.17 -7.40
N LEU A 51 -9.30 -12.64 -6.99
CA LEU A 51 -9.22 -11.60 -5.95
C LEU A 51 -9.23 -10.19 -6.56
N ALA A 52 -10.24 -9.37 -6.21
CA ALA A 52 -10.22 -7.92 -6.41
C ALA A 52 -10.34 -7.17 -5.07
N PRO A 53 -9.21 -6.84 -4.42
CA PRO A 53 -9.20 -6.22 -3.11
C PRO A 53 -9.93 -4.88 -3.10
N HIS A 54 -10.63 -4.61 -1.99
CA HIS A 54 -11.32 -3.34 -1.83
C HIS A 54 -10.38 -2.25 -1.33
N GLY A 55 -10.14 -1.24 -2.17
CA GLY A 55 -9.31 -0.08 -1.88
C GLY A 55 -9.96 0.95 -0.94
N LYS A 56 -10.79 0.55 0.04
CA LYS A 56 -11.55 1.51 0.88
C LYS A 56 -10.69 2.24 1.93
N THR A 57 -9.44 1.87 2.14
CA THR A 57 -8.77 2.25 3.40
C THR A 57 -7.43 2.94 3.21
N SER A 58 -7.03 3.30 2.00
CA SER A 58 -5.71 3.93 1.84
C SER A 58 -5.69 5.13 0.90
N MET A 59 -6.36 5.11 -0.26
CA MET A 59 -5.96 6.01 -1.36
C MET A 59 -4.43 6.10 -1.48
N VAL A 60 -3.72 5.00 -1.19
CA VAL A 60 -2.26 4.89 -1.28
C VAL A 60 -2.00 4.04 -2.50
N PRO A 61 -1.72 4.66 -3.67
CA PRO A 61 -1.51 3.94 -4.93
C PRO A 61 -0.45 2.85 -4.80
N ALA A 62 0.59 3.09 -3.98
CA ALA A 62 1.66 2.13 -3.74
C ALA A 62 1.17 0.81 -3.11
N LEU A 63 0.08 0.82 -2.33
CA LEU A 63 -0.49 -0.41 -1.77
C LEU A 63 -1.35 -1.16 -2.80
N PHE A 64 -2.04 -0.43 -3.68
CA PHE A 64 -2.81 -1.05 -4.78
C PHE A 64 -1.85 -1.76 -5.74
N ARG A 65 -0.74 -1.10 -6.09
CA ARG A 65 0.28 -1.70 -6.95
C ARG A 65 0.82 -3.01 -6.37
N ARG A 66 1.09 -3.07 -5.06
CA ARG A 66 1.55 -4.30 -4.39
C ARG A 66 0.52 -5.43 -4.43
N GLN A 67 -0.77 -5.13 -4.37
CA GLN A 67 -1.84 -6.14 -4.51
C GLN A 67 -1.90 -6.67 -5.95
N LEU A 68 -1.83 -5.77 -6.95
CA LEU A 68 -1.80 -6.14 -8.36
C LEU A 68 -0.55 -6.95 -8.72
N ASP A 69 0.62 -6.54 -8.23
CA ASP A 69 1.89 -7.27 -8.42
C ASP A 69 1.85 -8.66 -7.74
N ALA A 70 1.01 -8.85 -6.71
CA ALA A 70 0.82 -10.15 -6.07
C ALA A 70 -0.14 -11.07 -6.84
N GLY A 71 -0.91 -10.56 -7.80
CA GLY A 71 -1.80 -11.36 -8.64
C GLY A 71 -3.29 -11.05 -8.50
N ALA A 72 -3.66 -9.95 -7.83
CA ALA A 72 -5.03 -9.46 -7.86
C ALA A 72 -5.44 -9.12 -9.31
N TRP A 73 -6.62 -9.56 -9.75
CA TRP A 73 -7.08 -9.32 -11.13
C TRP A 73 -7.53 -7.87 -11.34
N GLY A 74 -7.85 -7.17 -10.26
CA GLY A 74 -8.29 -5.78 -10.26
C GLY A 74 -8.42 -5.22 -8.86
N MET A 75 -8.96 -4.00 -8.76
CA MET A 75 -9.24 -3.32 -7.49
C MET A 75 -10.71 -2.91 -7.46
N THR A 76 -11.35 -3.03 -6.29
CA THR A 76 -12.71 -2.50 -6.06
C THR A 76 -12.66 -1.20 -5.27
N LEU A 77 -13.47 -0.22 -5.67
CA LEU A 77 -13.50 1.12 -5.08
C LEU A 77 -14.92 1.48 -4.65
N ALA A 78 -15.03 2.27 -3.58
CA ALA A 78 -16.33 2.69 -3.04
C ALA A 78 -16.95 3.85 -3.83
N THR A 79 -16.13 4.65 -4.52
CA THR A 79 -16.57 5.82 -5.30
C THR A 79 -15.77 5.90 -6.60
N ALA A 80 -16.32 6.58 -7.60
CA ALA A 80 -15.71 6.69 -8.94
C ALA A 80 -14.54 7.69 -9.01
N VAL A 81 -14.54 8.73 -8.17
CA VAL A 81 -13.53 9.81 -8.18
C VAL A 81 -12.08 9.29 -8.05
N PRO A 82 -11.73 8.36 -7.13
CA PRO A 82 -10.36 7.88 -6.98
C PRO A 82 -9.91 6.81 -7.98
N THR A 83 -10.71 6.49 -9.01
CA THR A 83 -10.39 5.45 -9.99
C THR A 83 -9.00 5.61 -10.65
N PRO A 84 -8.52 6.83 -10.99
CA PRO A 84 -7.18 6.99 -11.56
C PRO A 84 -6.04 6.55 -10.63
N ALA A 85 -6.26 6.51 -9.31
CA ALA A 85 -5.25 6.07 -8.35
C ALA A 85 -5.10 4.54 -8.29
N ALA A 86 -6.03 3.79 -8.89
CA ALA A 86 -6.08 2.32 -8.88
C ALA A 86 -5.44 1.65 -10.13
N TYR A 87 -4.94 2.45 -11.07
CA TYR A 87 -4.15 2.02 -12.23
C TYR A 87 -2.67 2.39 -12.03
#